data_AF-A8Y801-F1
#
_entry.id   AF-A8Y801-F1
#
_cell.length_a   1.000
_cell.length_b   1.000
_cell.length_c   1.000
_cell.angle_alpha   90.00
_cell.angle_beta   90.00
_cell.angle_gamma   90.00
#
_symmetry.space_group_name_H-M   'P 1'
#
loop_
_entity.id
_entity.type
_entity.pdbx_description
1 polymer ?
#
loop_
_entity_poly.entity_id
_entity_poly.type
_entity_poly.pdbx_seq_one_letter_code
_entity_poly.pdbx_strand_id
1 'polypeptide(L)'
;MAATALSTAVAASQLCSSKNGPCSPLRGLLFRGLGLQGGERRGGMGLQGRERRGGKVTCMASSIPADRVPDMGKRQLMNLLLLGALSLPTAIMVVPYAPFFVPPSSGGDGGGTVAKDALGNDVIAVEWLKTHGPGDRTLTQGLKGDPTYLVVENDRTLATYGINAVCTHLGCVVPWNKAENKFLCPCHGSQYNNQGKVVRGPAPLSLALAHADLDDGKVVFVPWVETDFRTGEDPWWA
;
A
#
# COMPACT_ATOMS: atom_id res chain seq x y z
N MET A 1 -28.81 17.40 51.75
CA MET A 1 -29.07 15.99 52.11
C MET A 1 -27.87 15.17 51.67
N ALA A 2 -27.13 14.63 52.66
CA ALA A 2 -26.04 13.62 52.65
C ALA A 2 -24.97 13.70 51.52
N ALA A 3 -23.68 14.03 51.70
CA ALA A 3 -22.72 13.99 52.81
C ALA A 3 -22.54 12.63 53.50
N THR A 4 -21.48 11.89 53.13
CA THR A 4 -20.81 10.98 54.06
C THR A 4 -19.30 10.99 53.83
N ALA A 5 -18.58 11.42 54.86
CA ALA A 5 -17.14 11.54 54.95
C ALA A 5 -16.50 10.31 55.62
N LEU A 6 -15.17 10.30 55.54
CA LEU A 6 -14.18 9.46 56.20
C LEU A 6 -14.49 9.04 57.65
N SER A 7 -14.02 7.85 58.05
CA SER A 7 -13.19 7.73 59.25
C SER A 7 -12.30 6.49 59.27
N THR A 8 -11.13 6.74 59.84
CA THR A 8 -9.91 5.93 60.02
C THR A 8 -10.00 4.96 61.20
N ALA A 9 -9.34 3.80 61.12
CA ALA A 9 -8.33 3.32 62.09
C ALA A 9 -7.90 1.84 61.85
N VAL A 10 -6.60 1.68 61.57
CA VAL A 10 -5.64 0.68 62.09
C VAL A 10 -6.17 -0.65 62.66
N ALA A 11 -5.74 -1.77 62.06
CA ALA A 11 -5.00 -2.85 62.73
C ALA A 11 -4.42 -3.85 61.70
N ALA A 12 -3.13 -4.12 61.84
CA ALA A 12 -2.36 -5.08 61.04
C ALA A 12 -2.82 -6.53 61.28
N SER A 13 -2.79 -7.37 60.25
CA SER A 13 -2.48 -8.79 60.42
C SER A 13 -1.98 -9.38 59.10
N GLN A 14 -0.82 -10.03 59.25
CA GLN A 14 -0.13 -10.79 58.23
C GLN A 14 -0.99 -11.94 57.70
N LEU A 15 -0.73 -12.36 56.46
CA LEU A 15 -0.57 -13.77 56.06
C LEU A 15 -0.27 -13.83 54.56
N CYS A 16 1.03 -13.85 54.21
CA CYS A 16 1.49 -14.30 52.90
C CYS A 16 1.39 -15.82 52.86
N SER A 17 0.55 -16.35 51.97
CA SER A 17 0.60 -17.75 51.56
C SER A 17 0.31 -17.84 50.07
N SER A 18 1.34 -18.09 49.26
CA SER A 18 1.16 -18.81 47.99
C SER A 18 2.49 -19.38 47.48
N LYS A 19 2.67 -20.68 47.78
CA LYS A 19 3.21 -21.76 46.95
C LYS A 19 4.29 -21.42 45.90
N ASN A 20 5.52 -21.85 46.19
CA ASN A 20 6.60 -22.05 45.22
C ASN A 20 6.38 -23.32 44.40
N GLY A 21 6.45 -23.21 43.07
CA GLY A 21 6.58 -24.35 42.12
C GLY A 21 8.06 -24.66 41.82
N PRO A 22 8.39 -25.87 41.34
CA PRO A 22 9.76 -26.35 41.26
C PRO A 22 10.50 -25.86 40.00
N CYS A 23 11.78 -25.51 40.22
CA CYS A 23 12.74 -25.09 39.22
C CYS A 23 13.28 -26.32 38.45
N SER A 24 13.28 -26.27 37.12
CA SER A 24 13.82 -27.30 36.22
C SER A 24 15.15 -26.83 35.61
N PRO A 25 16.22 -27.64 35.54
CA PRO A 25 17.51 -27.17 35.02
C PRO A 25 17.56 -27.31 33.49
N LEU A 26 17.87 -26.21 32.81
CA LEU A 26 18.05 -26.18 31.35
C LEU A 26 19.38 -26.86 30.96
N ARG A 27 19.29 -27.84 30.05
CA ARG A 27 20.40 -28.41 29.27
C ARG A 27 21.18 -27.31 28.54
N GLY A 28 22.47 -27.18 28.85
CA GLY A 28 23.42 -26.47 28.00
C GLY A 28 23.75 -27.30 26.76
N LEU A 29 23.48 -26.75 25.57
CA LEU A 29 23.89 -27.31 24.29
C LEU A 29 25.41 -27.19 24.11
N LEU A 30 26.01 -28.32 23.75
CA LEU A 30 27.42 -28.53 23.44
C LEU A 30 27.85 -27.81 22.16
N PHE A 31 28.93 -27.04 22.25
CA PHE A 31 29.78 -26.69 21.11
C PHE A 31 30.55 -27.93 20.65
N ARG A 32 30.48 -28.23 19.34
CA ARG A 32 31.07 -29.39 18.68
C ARG A 32 32.49 -29.04 18.22
N GLY A 33 33.51 -29.49 18.96
CA GLY A 33 34.92 -29.44 18.55
C GLY A 33 35.33 -30.77 17.90
N LEU A 34 35.95 -30.69 16.72
CA LEU A 34 36.49 -31.83 15.96
C LEU A 34 37.51 -32.63 16.79
N GLY A 35 37.40 -33.96 16.72
CA GLY A 35 38.31 -34.88 17.39
C GLY A 35 39.56 -35.18 16.56
N LEU A 36 40.66 -35.44 17.28
CA LEU A 36 41.79 -36.27 16.83
C LEU A 36 42.41 -36.97 18.07
N GLN A 37 42.20 -38.28 18.11
CA GLN A 37 43.17 -39.35 18.36
C GLN A 37 43.97 -39.45 19.69
N GLY A 38 43.67 -40.53 20.44
CA GLY A 38 44.67 -41.49 20.94
C GLY A 38 45.25 -41.29 22.35
N GLY A 39 45.21 -42.34 23.19
CA GLY A 39 46.12 -42.45 24.34
C GLY A 39 45.56 -43.15 25.57
N GLU A 40 45.71 -44.47 25.61
CA GLU A 40 45.44 -45.38 26.72
C GLU A 40 46.36 -45.14 27.93
N ARG A 41 45.85 -45.19 29.18
CA ARG A 41 46.55 -45.80 30.34
C ARG A 41 45.69 -45.88 31.61
N ARG A 42 45.72 -47.08 32.20
CA ARG A 42 45.20 -47.52 33.49
C ARG A 42 45.66 -46.65 34.67
N GLY A 43 44.83 -46.61 35.71
CA GLY A 43 45.32 -46.69 37.10
C GLY A 43 44.57 -45.84 38.11
N GLY A 44 44.06 -46.51 39.16
CA GLY A 44 44.16 -45.97 40.52
C GLY A 44 42.90 -45.36 41.11
N MET A 45 42.28 -46.13 42.01
CA MET A 45 41.36 -45.66 43.05
C MET A 45 41.92 -44.44 43.78
N GLY A 46 41.05 -43.46 44.03
CA GLY A 46 41.35 -42.29 44.83
C GLY A 46 40.09 -41.51 45.15
N LEU A 47 39.25 -42.08 46.01
CA LEU A 47 38.21 -41.36 46.75
C LEU A 47 38.92 -40.31 47.63
N GLN A 48 39.25 -39.16 47.07
CA GLN A 48 39.57 -37.96 47.84
C GLN A 48 38.32 -37.11 47.89
N GLY A 49 37.68 -37.16 49.07
CA GLY A 49 36.56 -36.32 49.44
C GLY A 49 36.88 -34.86 49.14
N ARG A 50 36.31 -34.35 48.03
CA ARG A 50 36.34 -32.94 47.73
C ARG A 50 35.32 -32.30 48.65
N GLU A 51 35.83 -31.85 49.80
CA GLU A 51 35.11 -31.01 50.74
C GLU A 51 34.36 -29.94 49.94
N ARG A 52 33.02 -30.02 49.97
CA ARG A 52 32.17 -28.98 49.41
C ARG A 52 32.43 -27.73 50.25
N ARG A 53 33.44 -26.94 49.86
CA ARG A 53 33.50 -25.53 50.25
C ARG A 53 32.22 -24.93 49.69
N GLY A 54 31.21 -24.88 50.54
CA GLY A 54 30.02 -24.06 50.35
C GLY A 54 30.50 -22.62 50.28
N GLY A 55 30.95 -22.21 49.09
CA GLY A 55 31.05 -20.82 48.72
C GLY A 55 29.63 -20.31 48.79
N LYS A 56 29.28 -19.68 49.91
CA LYS A 56 28.06 -18.90 50.06
C LYS A 56 28.03 -17.96 48.86
N VAL A 57 27.11 -18.19 47.93
CA VAL A 57 26.73 -17.16 46.97
C VAL A 57 26.05 -16.10 47.84
N THR A 58 26.79 -15.05 48.19
CA THR A 58 26.24 -13.88 48.86
C THR A 58 25.30 -13.22 47.86
N CYS A 59 23.99 -13.39 48.06
CA CYS A 59 22.98 -12.55 47.41
C CYS A 59 23.26 -11.11 47.85
N MET A 60 23.97 -10.34 47.03
CA MET A 60 24.13 -8.92 47.30
C MET A 60 22.80 -8.21 47.01
N ALA A 61 22.28 -7.58 48.06
CA ALA A 61 21.17 -6.62 48.10
C ALA A 61 19.74 -7.18 47.93
N SER A 62 19.13 -7.62 49.03
CA SER A 62 17.67 -7.83 49.15
C SER A 62 16.89 -6.60 49.63
N SER A 63 17.58 -5.51 50.01
CA SER A 63 16.94 -4.26 50.44
C SER A 63 17.71 -3.06 49.90
N ILE A 64 17.03 -2.25 49.08
CA ILE A 64 17.54 -1.00 48.53
C ILE A 64 17.06 0.12 49.47
N PRO A 65 17.94 1.02 49.93
CA PRO A 65 17.54 2.11 50.81
C PRO A 65 16.62 3.11 50.08
N ALA A 66 15.72 3.78 50.82
CA ALA A 66 14.63 4.57 50.25
C ALA A 66 15.08 5.82 49.45
N ASP A 67 16.30 6.29 49.69
CA ASP A 67 16.97 7.37 48.96
C ASP A 67 17.43 6.94 47.55
N ARG A 68 17.48 5.63 47.28
CA ARG A 68 17.88 5.06 45.99
C ARG A 68 16.67 4.63 45.14
N VAL A 69 15.52 5.30 45.30
CA VAL A 69 14.35 5.10 44.44
C VAL A 69 14.30 6.19 43.38
N PRO A 70 14.24 5.85 42.08
CA PRO A 70 14.12 6.85 41.02
C PRO A 70 12.85 7.70 41.18
N ASP A 71 13.03 9.02 41.14
CA ASP A 71 11.98 10.02 41.11
C ASP A 71 11.22 10.02 39.77
N MET A 72 10.15 10.80 39.68
CA MET A 72 9.31 10.81 38.47
C MET A 72 10.04 11.36 37.24
N GLY A 73 10.95 12.33 37.41
CA GLY A 73 11.76 12.88 36.32
C GLY A 73 12.65 11.81 35.68
N LYS A 74 13.35 10.99 36.47
CA LYS A 74 14.16 9.87 35.95
C LYS A 74 13.32 8.80 35.28
N ARG A 75 12.11 8.51 35.80
CA ARG A 75 11.18 7.54 35.17
C ARG A 75 10.68 8.04 33.82
N GLN A 76 10.29 9.31 33.72
CA GLN A 76 9.86 9.92 32.46
C GLN A 76 10.99 9.95 31.42
N LEU A 77 12.21 10.30 31.85
CA LEU A 77 13.39 10.27 30.98
C LEU A 77 13.70 8.85 30.47
N MET A 78 13.67 7.85 31.34
CA MET A 78 13.89 6.46 30.93
C MET A 78 12.77 5.93 30.03
N ASN A 79 11.50 6.31 30.27
CA ASN A 79 10.39 5.95 29.39
C ASN A 79 10.52 6.59 28.01
N LEU A 80 10.93 7.86 27.94
CA LEU A 80 11.16 8.56 26.67
C LEU A 80 12.28 7.90 25.87
N LEU A 81 13.40 7.57 26.53
CA LEU A 81 14.52 6.89 25.90
C LEU A 81 14.13 5.49 25.41
N LEU A 82 13.36 4.74 26.20
CA LEU A 82 12.86 3.41 25.83
C LEU A 82 11.95 3.48 24.60
N LEU A 83 10.99 4.42 24.57
CA LEU A 83 10.10 4.60 23.42
C LEU A 83 10.87 5.04 22.17
N GLY A 84 11.87 5.91 22.31
CA GLY A 84 12.75 6.29 21.20
C GLY A 84 13.62 5.15 20.68
N ALA A 85 14.17 4.31 21.57
CA ALA A 85 14.98 3.16 21.19
C ALA A 85 14.18 2.05 20.53
N LEU A 86 12.90 1.87 20.92
CA LEU A 86 12.00 0.90 20.30
C LEU A 86 11.38 1.42 19.00
N SER A 87 11.13 2.73 18.89
CA SER A 87 10.53 3.29 17.68
C SER A 87 11.45 3.15 16.46
N LEU A 88 12.77 3.28 16.61
CA LEU A 88 13.71 3.16 15.50
C LEU A 88 13.67 1.80 14.77
N PRO A 89 13.87 0.63 15.42
CA PRO A 89 13.79 -0.66 14.74
C PRO A 89 12.39 -0.95 14.19
N THR A 90 11.33 -0.53 14.90
CA THR A 90 9.96 -0.70 14.38
C THR A 90 9.71 0.14 13.13
N ALA A 91 10.18 1.40 13.09
CA ALA A 91 10.11 2.25 11.92
C ALA A 91 10.94 1.69 10.77
N ILE A 92 12.14 1.19 11.02
CA ILE A 92 12.99 0.57 9.99
C ILE A 92 12.29 -0.65 9.35
N MET A 93 11.50 -1.40 10.10
CA MET A 93 10.72 -2.51 9.53
C MET A 93 9.45 -2.05 8.81
N VAL A 94 8.76 -1.02 9.33
CA VAL A 94 7.50 -0.54 8.76
C VAL A 94 7.71 0.32 7.52
N VAL A 95 8.76 1.14 7.46
CA VAL A 95 9.06 2.06 6.35
C VAL A 95 9.19 1.35 5.00
N PRO A 96 9.87 0.19 4.86
CA PRO A 96 9.86 -0.56 3.60
C PRO A 96 8.61 -1.42 3.41
N TYR A 97 7.94 -1.83 4.49
CA TYR A 97 6.75 -2.68 4.42
C TYR A 97 5.47 -1.92 4.04
N ALA A 98 5.33 -0.66 4.44
CA ALA A 98 4.18 0.17 4.07
C ALA A 98 4.10 0.45 2.54
N PRO A 99 5.16 0.92 1.85
CA PRO A 99 5.11 1.18 0.42
C PRO A 99 5.07 -0.10 -0.42
N PHE A 100 5.33 -1.28 0.16
CA PHE A 100 5.14 -2.56 -0.54
C PHE A 100 3.70 -2.75 -1.02
N PHE A 101 2.71 -2.19 -0.31
CA PHE A 101 1.30 -2.23 -0.74
C PHE A 101 0.93 -1.12 -1.72
N VAL A 102 1.80 -0.13 -1.92
CA VAL A 102 1.60 0.91 -2.93
C VAL A 102 2.11 0.35 -4.25
N PRO A 103 1.25 0.14 -5.25
CA PRO A 103 1.68 -0.38 -6.53
C PRO A 103 2.72 0.56 -7.15
N PRO A 104 3.82 0.03 -7.73
CA PRO A 104 4.77 0.87 -8.44
C PRO A 104 4.07 1.56 -9.61
N SER A 105 4.39 2.83 -9.87
CA SER A 105 3.92 3.50 -11.07
C SER A 105 4.50 2.78 -12.29
N SER A 106 3.72 2.68 -13.37
CA SER A 106 4.11 1.93 -14.57
C SER A 106 5.24 2.56 -15.40
N GLY A 107 5.88 3.63 -14.89
CA GLY A 107 6.72 4.52 -15.68
C GLY A 107 5.86 5.34 -16.65
N GLY A 108 6.06 6.65 -16.68
CA GLY A 108 5.41 7.53 -17.63
C GLY A 108 6.45 8.45 -18.24
N ASP A 109 6.79 8.24 -19.51
CA ASP A 109 7.80 9.01 -20.24
C ASP A 109 7.31 10.40 -20.69
N GLY A 110 6.27 10.94 -20.05
CA GLY A 110 5.74 12.29 -20.32
C GLY A 110 5.13 12.50 -21.71
N GLY A 111 5.27 11.55 -22.65
CA GLY A 111 4.97 11.73 -24.08
C GLY A 111 3.70 11.05 -24.61
N GLY A 112 2.89 10.44 -23.75
CA GLY A 112 1.67 9.73 -24.18
C GLY A 112 1.83 8.21 -24.25
N THR A 113 0.70 7.52 -24.38
CA THR A 113 0.61 6.05 -24.39
C THR A 113 0.15 5.59 -25.77
N VAL A 114 0.85 4.63 -26.36
CA VAL A 114 0.47 4.02 -27.65
C VAL A 114 -0.90 3.35 -27.51
N ALA A 115 -1.80 3.66 -28.44
CA ALA A 115 -3.12 3.05 -28.50
C ALA A 115 -3.01 1.58 -28.91
N LYS A 116 -3.74 0.71 -28.21
CA LYS A 116 -3.78 -0.73 -28.53
C LYS A 116 -5.18 -1.19 -28.92
N ASP A 117 -5.24 -2.23 -29.73
CA ASP A 117 -6.50 -2.90 -30.07
C ASP A 117 -6.98 -3.81 -28.92
N ALA A 118 -8.11 -4.49 -29.13
CA ALA A 118 -8.66 -5.43 -28.14
C ALA A 118 -7.77 -6.67 -27.89
N LEU A 119 -6.84 -6.97 -28.80
CA LEU A 119 -5.89 -8.08 -28.70
C LEU A 119 -4.56 -7.65 -28.07
N GLY A 120 -4.37 -6.35 -27.84
CA GLY A 120 -3.15 -5.76 -27.30
C GLY A 120 -2.09 -5.42 -28.35
N ASN A 121 -2.41 -5.48 -29.65
CA ASN A 121 -1.53 -5.03 -30.73
C ASN A 121 -1.58 -3.50 -30.86
N ASP A 122 -0.49 -2.89 -31.31
CA ASP A 122 -0.42 -1.46 -31.53
C ASP A 122 -1.30 -1.03 -32.73
N VAL A 123 -2.04 0.07 -32.58
CA VAL A 123 -2.92 0.59 -33.63
C VAL A 123 -2.12 1.46 -34.60
N ILE A 124 -2.02 1.00 -35.86
CA ILE A 124 -1.39 1.73 -36.97
C ILE A 124 -2.46 2.50 -37.74
N ALA A 125 -2.32 3.82 -37.86
CA ALA A 125 -3.34 4.68 -38.45
C ALA A 125 -3.70 4.30 -39.89
N VAL A 126 -2.71 3.95 -40.71
CA VAL A 126 -2.91 3.60 -42.13
C VAL A 126 -3.69 2.30 -42.29
N GLU A 127 -3.50 1.33 -41.40
CA GLU A 127 -4.27 0.08 -41.41
C GLU A 127 -5.67 0.29 -40.85
N TRP A 128 -5.78 1.11 -39.80
CA TRP A 128 -7.05 1.46 -39.17
C TRP A 128 -8.02 2.13 -40.14
N LEU A 129 -7.53 3.08 -40.95
CA LEU A 129 -8.33 3.79 -41.95
C LEU A 129 -8.77 2.90 -43.13
N LYS A 130 -8.19 1.71 -43.32
CA LYS A 130 -8.66 0.75 -44.33
C LYS A 130 -9.87 -0.04 -43.87
N THR A 131 -9.97 -0.29 -42.56
CA THR A 131 -11.01 -1.12 -41.96
C THR A 131 -12.20 -0.32 -41.45
N HIS A 132 -11.97 0.95 -41.05
CA HIS A 132 -13.00 1.84 -40.51
C HIS A 132 -13.37 2.95 -41.49
N GLY A 133 -14.67 3.16 -41.67
CA GLY A 133 -15.21 4.20 -42.55
C GLY A 133 -15.26 5.59 -41.91
N PRO A 134 -15.60 6.63 -42.69
CA PRO A 134 -15.79 7.98 -42.17
C PRO A 134 -16.93 8.02 -41.15
N GLY A 135 -16.71 8.70 -40.03
CA GLY A 135 -17.69 8.81 -38.94
C GLY A 135 -17.74 7.61 -38.00
N ASP A 136 -16.90 6.59 -38.22
CA ASP A 136 -16.79 5.44 -37.31
C ASP A 136 -16.09 5.83 -36.01
N ARG A 137 -16.53 5.15 -34.93
CA ARG A 137 -16.03 5.33 -33.57
C ARG A 137 -15.83 3.98 -32.96
N THR A 138 -14.57 3.62 -32.79
CA THR A 138 -14.19 2.30 -32.32
C THR A 138 -13.35 2.44 -31.06
N LEU A 139 -13.52 1.50 -30.15
CA LEU A 139 -12.79 1.45 -28.89
C LEU A 139 -11.37 0.96 -29.13
N THR A 140 -10.42 1.65 -28.52
CA THR A 140 -9.03 1.25 -28.38
C THR A 140 -8.65 1.36 -26.90
N GLN A 141 -7.58 0.68 -26.50
CA GLN A 141 -6.97 0.88 -25.19
C GLN A 141 -6.21 2.20 -25.21
N GLY A 142 -6.63 3.14 -24.36
CA GLY A 142 -6.07 4.47 -24.24
C GLY A 142 -5.20 4.68 -23.00
N LEU A 143 -5.18 5.92 -22.51
CA LEU A 143 -4.43 6.33 -21.33
C LEU A 143 -4.81 5.46 -20.12
N LYS A 144 -3.79 5.02 -19.36
CA LYS A 144 -3.94 4.18 -18.14
C LYS A 144 -4.72 2.87 -18.35
N GLY A 145 -4.93 2.45 -19.60
CA GLY A 145 -5.69 1.25 -19.95
C GLY A 145 -7.20 1.47 -20.06
N ASP A 146 -7.69 2.70 -19.93
CA ASP A 146 -9.10 3.00 -20.12
C ASP A 146 -9.51 2.82 -21.59
N PRO A 147 -10.75 2.38 -21.87
CA PRO A 147 -11.25 2.32 -23.23
C PRO A 147 -11.49 3.74 -23.76
N THR A 148 -10.77 4.10 -24.82
CA THR A 148 -10.88 5.40 -25.49
C THR A 148 -11.40 5.19 -26.91
N TYR A 149 -12.37 6.00 -27.33
CA TYR A 149 -12.83 6.04 -28.70
C TYR A 149 -11.84 6.77 -29.58
N LEU A 150 -11.42 6.09 -30.64
CA LEU A 150 -10.75 6.70 -31.78
C LEU A 150 -11.82 7.09 -32.82
N VAL A 151 -11.87 8.37 -33.16
CA VAL A 151 -12.89 8.93 -34.06
C VAL A 151 -12.29 9.12 -35.45
N VAL A 152 -12.94 8.57 -36.46
CA VAL A 152 -12.60 8.81 -37.87
C VAL A 152 -13.48 9.94 -38.39
N GLU A 153 -12.87 11.00 -38.88
CA GLU A 153 -13.58 12.13 -39.48
C GLU A 153 -14.12 11.82 -40.88
N ASN A 154 -14.96 12.72 -41.41
CA ASN A 154 -15.62 12.52 -42.70
C ASN A 154 -14.66 12.58 -43.90
N ASP A 155 -13.53 13.24 -43.74
CA ASP A 155 -12.44 13.34 -44.72
C ASP A 155 -11.53 12.10 -44.75
N ARG A 156 -11.88 11.04 -44.00
CA ARG A 156 -11.08 9.83 -43.78
C ARG A 156 -9.76 10.09 -43.07
N THR A 157 -9.69 11.12 -42.24
CA THR A 157 -8.59 11.34 -41.31
C THR A 157 -9.01 10.94 -39.89
N LEU A 158 -8.03 10.77 -39.00
CA LEU A 158 -8.30 10.58 -37.58
C LEU A 158 -8.48 11.95 -36.93
N ALA A 159 -9.50 12.06 -36.07
CA ALA A 159 -9.67 13.27 -35.27
C ALA A 159 -8.47 13.46 -34.34
N THR A 160 -8.13 14.71 -34.04
CA THR A 160 -7.03 15.07 -33.11
C THR A 160 -7.34 14.77 -31.65
N TYR A 161 -8.54 14.28 -31.35
CA TYR A 161 -9.00 13.95 -30.01
C TYR A 161 -9.58 12.54 -29.93
N GLY A 162 -9.27 11.85 -28.84
CA GLY A 162 -9.94 10.63 -28.39
C GLY A 162 -10.94 10.94 -27.29
N ILE A 163 -12.05 10.20 -27.26
CA ILE A 163 -13.09 10.36 -26.23
C ILE A 163 -13.03 9.17 -25.27
N ASN A 164 -12.82 9.40 -23.98
CA ASN A 164 -12.87 8.32 -22.99
C ASN A 164 -14.29 7.72 -22.94
N ALA A 165 -14.41 6.40 -23.05
CA ALA A 165 -15.69 5.71 -23.07
C ALA A 165 -16.27 5.45 -21.67
N VAL A 166 -15.52 5.75 -20.60
CA VAL A 166 -15.93 5.54 -19.21
C VAL A 166 -16.99 6.58 -18.80
N CYS A 167 -18.17 6.09 -18.44
CA CYS A 167 -19.28 6.93 -17.99
C CYS A 167 -18.95 7.64 -16.68
N THR A 168 -19.07 8.96 -16.68
CA THR A 168 -18.86 9.86 -15.53
C THR A 168 -19.87 9.67 -14.38
N HIS A 169 -20.88 8.81 -14.54
CA HIS A 169 -21.82 8.47 -13.47
C HIS A 169 -21.23 7.43 -12.51
N LEU A 170 -20.93 6.22 -13.01
CA LEU A 170 -20.47 5.07 -12.22
C LEU A 170 -19.42 4.20 -12.94
N GLY A 171 -18.93 4.63 -14.10
CA GLY A 171 -17.83 3.95 -14.81
C GLY A 171 -18.21 2.89 -15.86
N CYS A 172 -19.49 2.74 -16.23
CA CYS A 172 -19.86 1.87 -17.36
C CYS A 172 -19.25 2.34 -18.68
N VAL A 173 -18.88 1.41 -19.58
CA VAL A 173 -18.46 1.76 -20.95
C VAL A 173 -19.68 2.19 -21.76
N VAL A 174 -19.62 3.39 -22.34
CA VAL A 174 -20.74 3.99 -23.08
C VAL A 174 -20.62 3.69 -24.58
N PRO A 175 -21.48 2.83 -25.18
CA PRO A 175 -21.45 2.54 -26.59
C PRO A 175 -21.90 3.73 -27.45
N TRP A 176 -21.34 3.82 -28.65
CA TRP A 176 -21.79 4.75 -29.69
C TRP A 176 -23.04 4.23 -30.40
N ASN A 177 -24.11 5.03 -30.41
CA ASN A 177 -25.29 4.75 -31.23
C ASN A 177 -25.24 5.56 -32.53
N LYS A 178 -24.96 4.87 -33.65
CA LYS A 178 -24.91 5.47 -34.99
C LYS A 178 -26.28 6.01 -35.48
N ALA A 179 -27.39 5.46 -35.00
CA ALA A 179 -28.72 5.89 -35.46
C ALA A 179 -29.10 7.28 -34.95
N GLU A 180 -28.69 7.63 -33.73
CA GLU A 180 -29.02 8.91 -33.10
C GLU A 180 -27.83 9.87 -33.00
N ASN A 181 -26.65 9.46 -33.49
CA ASN A 181 -25.40 10.22 -33.39
C ASN A 181 -25.07 10.67 -31.95
N LYS A 182 -25.30 9.77 -30.99
CA LYS A 182 -25.10 10.01 -29.56
C LYS A 182 -24.47 8.79 -28.89
N PHE A 183 -23.74 9.03 -27.80
CA PHE A 183 -23.34 7.95 -26.90
C PHE A 183 -24.45 7.71 -25.89
N LEU A 184 -24.93 6.47 -25.80
CA LEU A 184 -26.05 6.10 -24.92
C LEU A 184 -25.58 5.05 -23.92
N CYS A 185 -25.53 5.43 -22.65
CA CYS A 185 -25.09 4.53 -21.58
C CYS A 185 -26.19 3.50 -21.27
N PRO A 186 -25.93 2.19 -21.42
CA PRO A 186 -26.94 1.15 -21.21
C PRO A 186 -27.31 0.97 -19.73
N CYS A 187 -26.48 1.48 -18.80
CA CYS A 187 -26.69 1.29 -17.38
C CYS A 187 -27.84 2.15 -16.82
N HIS A 188 -27.83 3.46 -17.10
CA HIS A 188 -28.81 4.41 -16.54
C HIS A 188 -29.31 5.44 -17.57
N GLY A 189 -29.00 5.25 -18.85
CA GLY A 189 -29.50 6.11 -19.92
C GLY A 189 -28.84 7.48 -20.03
N SER A 190 -27.64 7.68 -19.48
CA SER A 190 -26.84 8.89 -19.74
C SER A 190 -26.57 9.03 -21.23
N GLN A 191 -26.84 10.22 -21.77
CA GLN A 191 -26.68 10.55 -23.17
C GLN A 191 -25.60 11.61 -23.32
N TYR A 192 -24.66 11.36 -24.22
CA TYR A 192 -23.63 12.32 -24.60
C TYR A 192 -23.74 12.62 -26.10
N ASN A 193 -23.39 13.83 -26.50
CA ASN A 193 -23.38 14.23 -27.90
C ASN A 193 -22.24 13.53 -28.67
N ASN A 194 -22.15 13.77 -29.96
CA ASN A 194 -21.06 13.32 -30.82
C ASN A 194 -19.65 13.80 -30.40
N GLN A 195 -19.49 14.69 -29.43
CA GLN A 195 -18.18 15.10 -28.92
C GLN A 195 -17.93 14.58 -27.49
N GLY A 196 -18.88 13.84 -26.91
CA GLY A 196 -18.80 13.34 -25.53
C GLY A 196 -19.27 14.35 -24.46
N LYS A 197 -19.85 15.49 -24.85
CA LYS A 197 -20.51 16.42 -23.93
C LYS A 197 -21.82 15.83 -23.43
N VAL A 198 -22.09 15.92 -22.13
CA VAL A 198 -23.35 15.45 -21.55
C VAL A 198 -24.55 16.23 -22.10
N VAL A 199 -25.60 15.51 -22.49
CA VAL A 199 -26.87 16.07 -23.01
C VAL A 199 -28.01 15.77 -22.05
N ARG A 200 -28.06 14.54 -21.52
CA ARG A 200 -29.14 14.08 -20.65
C ARG A 200 -28.67 12.95 -19.74
N GLY A 201 -29.36 12.77 -18.62
CA GLY A 201 -29.22 11.60 -17.74
C GLY A 201 -28.50 11.95 -16.44
N PRO A 202 -28.20 10.94 -15.61
CA PRO A 202 -27.63 11.15 -14.28
C PRO A 202 -26.13 11.48 -14.28
N ALA A 203 -25.47 11.52 -15.44
CA ALA A 203 -24.06 11.87 -15.55
C ALA A 203 -23.82 13.35 -15.18
N PRO A 204 -22.97 13.65 -14.18
CA PRO A 204 -22.72 15.02 -13.75
C PRO A 204 -21.78 15.79 -14.70
N LEU A 205 -20.88 15.07 -15.38
CA LEU A 205 -19.79 15.65 -16.17
C LEU A 205 -19.71 15.03 -17.58
N SER A 206 -19.09 15.75 -18.51
CA SER A 206 -18.81 15.28 -19.87
C SER A 206 -17.68 14.24 -19.90
N LEU A 207 -17.64 13.38 -20.92
CA LEU A 207 -16.58 12.37 -21.08
C LEU A 207 -15.21 13.05 -21.23
N ALA A 208 -14.18 12.48 -20.58
CA ALA A 208 -12.81 13.01 -20.66
C ALA A 208 -12.26 12.90 -22.09
N LEU A 209 -11.34 13.80 -22.43
CA LEU A 209 -10.66 13.82 -23.72
C LEU A 209 -9.17 13.46 -23.56
N ALA A 210 -8.60 12.95 -24.63
CA ALA A 210 -7.16 12.79 -24.82
C ALA A 210 -6.79 13.33 -26.20
N HIS A 211 -5.60 13.88 -26.38
CA HIS A 211 -5.09 14.15 -27.72
C HIS A 211 -4.75 12.84 -28.41
N ALA A 212 -5.08 12.72 -29.69
CA ALA A 212 -4.72 11.60 -30.54
C ALA A 212 -3.70 12.09 -31.57
N ASP A 213 -2.43 11.80 -31.31
CA ASP A 213 -1.31 12.15 -32.17
C ASP A 213 -0.81 10.93 -32.93
N LEU A 214 -0.05 11.18 -34.00
CA LEU A 214 0.59 10.15 -34.81
C LEU A 214 2.10 10.19 -34.60
N ASP A 215 2.64 9.13 -34.01
CA ASP A 215 4.08 8.94 -33.82
C ASP A 215 4.53 7.68 -34.56
N ASP A 216 5.46 7.81 -35.50
CA ASP A 216 5.90 6.73 -36.40
C ASP A 216 4.76 5.95 -37.08
N GLY A 217 3.63 6.63 -37.35
CA GLY A 217 2.42 6.03 -37.95
C GLY A 217 1.54 5.24 -36.98
N LYS A 218 1.92 5.14 -35.70
CA LYS A 218 1.10 4.61 -34.61
C LYS A 218 0.28 5.73 -33.99
N VAL A 219 -0.90 5.39 -33.48
CA VAL A 219 -1.73 6.34 -32.73
C VAL A 219 -1.24 6.39 -31.29
N VAL A 220 -0.92 7.59 -30.80
CA VAL A 220 -0.49 7.84 -29.43
C VAL A 220 -1.49 8.76 -28.75
N PHE A 221 -1.92 8.39 -27.55
CA PHE A 221 -2.78 9.24 -26.73
C PHE A 221 -1.96 10.05 -25.75
N VAL A 222 -2.13 11.37 -25.78
CA VAL A 222 -1.50 12.32 -24.85
C VAL A 222 -2.59 12.91 -23.95
N PRO A 223 -2.36 13.10 -22.64
CA PRO A 223 -3.36 13.70 -21.75
C PRO A 223 -3.75 15.10 -22.22
N TRP A 224 -5.06 15.35 -22.29
CA TRP A 224 -5.61 16.67 -22.61
C TRP A 224 -5.56 17.56 -21.37
N VAL A 225 -4.74 18.60 -21.41
CA VAL A 225 -4.54 19.57 -20.31
C VAL A 225 -4.96 21.00 -20.67
N GLU A 226 -5.28 21.25 -21.93
CA GLU A 226 -5.79 22.53 -22.39
C GLU A 226 -7.31 22.65 -22.18
N THR A 227 -7.87 23.83 -22.46
CA THR A 227 -9.29 24.11 -22.29
C THR A 227 -10.16 23.14 -23.10
N ASP A 228 -11.28 22.68 -22.52
CA ASP A 228 -12.22 21.81 -23.23
C ASP A 228 -12.98 22.61 -24.29
N PHE A 229 -12.75 22.30 -25.57
CA PHE A 229 -13.38 23.00 -26.69
C PHE A 229 -14.91 22.87 -26.75
N ARG A 230 -15.51 21.94 -26.00
CA ARG A 230 -16.97 21.65 -26.01
C ARG A 230 -17.75 22.51 -25.01
N THR A 231 -17.08 22.94 -23.95
CA THR A 231 -17.65 23.74 -22.86
C THR A 231 -17.01 25.11 -22.74
N GLY A 232 -15.76 25.27 -23.17
CA GLY A 232 -14.96 26.47 -22.97
C GLY A 232 -14.42 26.61 -21.54
N GLU A 233 -14.48 25.53 -20.75
CA GLU A 233 -14.04 25.49 -19.35
C GLU A 233 -12.77 24.65 -19.21
N ASP A 234 -12.12 24.75 -18.05
CA ASP A 234 -10.95 23.93 -17.73
C ASP A 234 -11.32 22.42 -17.63
N PRO A 235 -10.43 21.52 -18.06
CA PRO A 235 -10.69 20.09 -18.04
C PRO A 235 -10.81 19.56 -16.61
N TRP A 236 -11.94 18.94 -16.27
CA TRP A 236 -12.20 18.42 -14.93
C TRP A 236 -11.39 17.17 -14.55
N TRP A 237 -10.76 16.51 -15.53
CA TRP A 237 -10.03 15.25 -15.40
C TRP A 237 -8.51 15.41 -15.25
N ALA A 238 -8.01 16.65 -15.34
CA ALA A 238 -6.58 16.97 -15.24
C ALA A 238 -6.05 16.81 -13.81
#